data_AF-A0A9P6RXY3-F1
#
_entry.id   AF-A0A9P6RXY3-F1
#
_cell.length_a   1.000
_cell.length_b   1.000
_cell.length_c   1.000
_cell.angle_alpha   90.00
_cell.angle_beta   90.00
_cell.angle_gamma   90.00
#
_symmetry.space_group_name_H-M   'P 1'
#
loop_
_entity.id
_entity.type
_entity.pdbx_description
1 polymer ?
#
loop_
_entity_poly.entity_id
_entity_poly.type
_entity_poly.pdbx_seq_one_letter_code
_entity_poly.pdbx_strand_id
1 'polypeptide(L)' 'MTDNRLSLFCLVHGEATSNAFPVEIESTKTIGDLKELIKTKKTNDFQGRLLLF' A
#
# COMPACT_ATOMS: atom_id res chain seq x y z
N MET A 1 7.49 -26.08 0.12
CA MET A 1 7.75 -24.67 0.47
C MET A 1 6.72 -23.84 -0.27
N THR A 2 5.68 -23.37 0.41
CA THR A 2 4.73 -22.43 -0.20
C THR A 2 5.23 -21.03 0.08
N ASP A 3 5.58 -20.30 -0.98
CA ASP A 3 5.71 -18.86 -0.88
C ASP A 3 4.30 -18.31 -0.57
N ASN A 4 4.17 -17.73 0.62
CA ASN A 4 2.91 -17.16 1.09
C ASN A 4 2.90 -15.64 0.90
N ARG A 5 3.77 -15.10 0.03
CA ARG A 5 3.85 -13.66 -0.19
C ARG A 5 2.89 -13.27 -1.32
N LEU A 6 2.18 -12.18 -1.10
CA LEU A 6 1.24 -11.58 -2.02
C LEU A 6 1.86 -10.30 -2.56
N SER A 7 1.87 -10.16 -3.87
CA SER A 7 2.18 -8.89 -4.54
C SER A 7 0.87 -8.15 -4.84
N LEU A 8 0.67 -7.02 -4.17
CA LEU A 8 -0.47 -6.14 -4.35
C LEU A 8 -0.01 -4.89 -5.11
N PHE A 9 -0.76 -4.48 -6.12
CA PHE A 9 -0.55 -3.18 -6.77
C PHE A 9 -1.55 -2.18 -6.20
N CYS A 10 -1.03 -1.15 -5.54
CA CYS A 10 -1.83 -0.11 -4.91
C CYS A 10 -1.87 1.13 -5.81
N LEU A 11 -3.08 1.60 -6.12
CA LEU A 11 -3.30 2.86 -6.83
C LEU A 11 -3.95 3.85 -5.87
N VAL A 12 -3.40 5.06 -5.80
CA VAL A 12 -4.02 6.14 -5.02
C VAL A 12 -5.19 6.70 -5.83
N HIS A 13 -6.36 6.82 -5.20
CA HIS A 13 -7.54 7.38 -5.85
C HIS A 13 -7.24 8.77 -6.45
N GLY A 14 -7.60 8.95 -7.72
CA GLY A 14 -7.34 10.17 -8.48
C GLY A 14 -5.97 10.25 -9.17
N GLU A 15 -5.08 9.27 -8.97
CA GLU A 15 -3.84 9.17 -9.74
C GLU A 15 -4.00 8.30 -10.99
N ALA A 16 -3.10 8.50 -11.96
CA ALA A 16 -3.01 7.67 -13.14
C ALA A 16 -2.58 6.23 -12.76
N THR A 17 -3.08 5.23 -13.49
CA THR A 17 -2.72 3.81 -13.27
C THR A 17 -1.22 3.55 -13.40
N SER A 18 -0.49 4.38 -14.15
CA SER A 18 0.98 4.36 -14.23
C SER A 18 1.68 4.66 -12.91
N ASN A 19 1.00 5.32 -11.97
CA ASN A 19 1.52 5.65 -10.63
C ASN A 19 1.18 4.56 -9.60
N ALA A 20 0.57 3.45 -10.03
CA ALA A 20 0.37 2.30 -9.16
C ALA A 20 1.72 1.77 -8.67
N PHE A 21 1.80 1.40 -7.40
CA PHE A 21 3.04 0.94 -6.77
C PHE A 21 2.86 -0.46 -6.16
N PRO A 22 3.88 -1.33 -6.24
CA PRO A 22 3.80 -2.66 -5.66
C PRO A 22 4.00 -2.62 -4.15
N VAL A 23 3.24 -3.42 -3.43
CA VAL A 23 3.39 -3.73 -2.01
C VAL A 23 3.45 -5.25 -1.87
N GLU A 24 4.44 -5.74 -1.15
CA GLU A 24 4.60 -7.15 -0.89
C GLU A 24 4.30 -7.43 0.59
N ILE A 25 3.46 -8.43 0.85
CA ILE A 25 3.02 -8.78 2.20
C ILE A 25 2.77 -10.28 2.29
N GLU A 26 3.05 -10.89 3.45
CA GLU A 26 2.67 -12.28 3.69
C GLU A 26 1.14 -12.42 3.83
N SER A 27 0.56 -13.48 3.28
CA SER A 27 -0.89 -13.74 3.29
C SER A 27 -1.48 -13.94 4.68
N THR A 28 -0.63 -14.20 5.68
CA THR A 28 -0.98 -14.36 7.09
C THR A 28 -1.05 -13.04 7.86
N LYS A 29 -0.55 -11.94 7.27
CA LYS A 29 -0.53 -10.62 7.91
C LYS A 29 -1.89 -9.94 7.81
N THR A 30 -2.12 -9.02 8.73
CA THR A 30 -3.40 -8.32 8.84
C THR A 30 -3.46 -7.14 7.87
N ILE A 31 -4.68 -6.61 7.69
CA ILE A 31 -4.88 -5.33 6.98
C ILE A 31 -4.19 -4.17 7.72
N GLY A 32 -4.00 -4.25 9.04
CA GLY A 32 -3.24 -3.27 9.81
C GLY A 32 -1.77 -3.23 9.38
N ASP A 33 -1.14 -4.40 9.24
CA ASP A 33 0.23 -4.52 8.75
C ASP A 33 0.35 -3.96 7.32
N LEU A 34 -0.63 -4.26 6.45
CA LEU A 34 -0.68 -3.72 5.10
C LEU A 34 -0.73 -2.18 5.10
N LYS A 35 -1.54 -1.59 5.98
CA LYS A 35 -1.67 -0.14 6.10
C LYS A 35 -0.35 0.52 6.49
N GLU A 36 0.40 -0.07 7.42
CA GLU A 36 1.72 0.44 7.81
C GLU A 36 2.73 0.33 6.67
N LEU A 37 2.75 -0.80 5.94
CA LEU A 37 3.61 -0.97 4.75
C LEU A 37 3.32 0.09 3.67
N ILE A 38 2.04 0.38 3.40
CA ILE A 38 1.63 1.42 2.45
C ILE A 38 2.11 2.80 2.91
N LYS A 39 1.95 3.13 4.20
CA LYS A 39 2.43 4.39 4.77
C LYS A 39 3.95 4.53 4.63
N THR A 40 4.73 3.49 4.91
CA THR A 40 6.20 3.51 4.74
C THR A 40 6.62 3.67 3.28
N LYS A 41 5.89 3.05 2.35
CA LYS A 41 6.16 3.15 0.89
C LYS A 41 5.88 4.55 0.33
N LYS A 42 4.87 5.26 0.84
CA LYS A 42 4.46 6.59 0.36
C LYS A 42 4.36 7.62 1.50
N THR A 43 5.40 7.68 2.34
CA THR A 43 5.44 8.47 3.59
C THR A 43 5.07 9.94 3.40
N ASN A 44 5.41 10.54 2.26
CA ASN A 44 5.18 11.97 1.99
C ASN A 44 3.86 12.28 1.26
N ASP A 45 3.29 11.31 0.54
CA ASP A 45 2.11 11.53 -0.32
C ASP A 45 0.79 11.52 0.49
N PHE A 46 0.78 10.77 1.59
CA PHE A 46 -0.38 10.67 2.48
C PHE A 46 -0.40 11.71 3.61
N GLN A 47 0.72 12.40 3.88
CA GLN A 47 0.79 13.40 4.95
C GLN A 47 0.05 14.72 4.61
N GLY A 48 -0.22 14.99 3.33
CA GLY A 48 -0.95 16.19 2.89
C GLY A 48 -2.42 15.98 2.49
N ARG A 49 -2.86 14.73 2.23
CA ARG A 49 -4.22 14.41 1.74
C ARG A 49 -5.17 13.89 2.82
N LEU A 50 -4.70 13.73 4.06
CA LEU A 50 -5.49 13.23 5.19
C LEU A 50 -6.32 14.32 5.91
N LEU A 51 -6.31 15.56 5.42
CA LEU A 51 -7.06 16.70 5.98
C LEU A 51 -8.45 16.90 5.34
N LEU A 52 -8.91 15.97 4.50
CA LEU A 52 -10.27 15.98 3.96
C LEU A 52 -10.95 14.65 4.31
N PHE A 53 -11.28 14.50 5.59
CA PHE A 53 -12.44 13.73 6.01
C PHE A 53 -13.49 14.73 6.50
#